data_AF-A0A960FLM6-F1
#
_entry.id   AF-A0A960FLM6-F1
#
_cell.length_a   1.000
_cell.length_b   1.000
_cell.length_c   1.000
_cell.angle_alpha   90.00
_cell.angle_beta   90.00
_cell.angle_gamma   90.00
#
_symmetry.space_group_name_H-M   'P 1'
#
loop_
_entity.id
_entity.type
_entity.pdbx_description
1 polymer ?
#
loop_
_entity_poly.entity_id
_entity_poly.type
_entity_poly.pdbx_seq_one_letter_code
_entity_poly.pdbx_strand_id
1 'polypeptide(L)'
;MADSPAASPEPTEVPVHRALGLTDDELDSIRAILGREPNHLELAMYAVMWSEHCSYKSSRLHLRRLPTSGEGVLVGPGENAGVMD
;
A
#
# COMPACT_ATOMS: atom_id res chain seq x y z
N MET A 1 28.57 44.73 -13.62
CA MET A 1 28.23 43.56 -14.46
C MET A 1 29.16 42.44 -14.05
N ALA A 2 28.83 41.77 -12.95
CA ALA A 2 29.52 40.58 -12.47
C ALA A 2 28.42 39.51 -12.39
N ASP A 3 28.60 38.50 -13.23
CA ASP A 3 27.69 37.38 -13.47
C ASP A 3 27.57 36.55 -12.18
N SER A 4 26.33 36.28 -11.75
CA SER A 4 26.07 35.41 -10.61
C SER A 4 26.27 33.96 -11.04
N PRO A 5 26.95 33.11 -10.25
CA PRO A 5 27.04 31.70 -10.59
C PRO A 5 25.64 31.07 -10.48
N ALA A 6 25.16 30.55 -11.60
CA ALA A 6 23.94 29.75 -11.64
C ALA A 6 24.06 28.57 -10.67
N ALA A 7 23.07 28.43 -9.78
CA ALA A 7 22.95 27.29 -8.88
C ALA A 7 22.96 25.99 -9.70
N SER A 8 23.83 25.06 -9.31
CA SER A 8 23.90 23.73 -9.92
C SER A 8 22.59 22.97 -9.66
N PRO A 9 22.11 22.12 -10.58
CA PRO A 9 20.91 21.32 -10.33
C PRO A 9 21.21 20.28 -9.26
N GLU A 10 20.66 20.48 -8.07
CA GLU A 10 20.61 19.46 -7.01
C GLU A 10 19.94 18.19 -7.56
N PRO A 11 20.46 16.98 -7.28
CA PRO A 11 19.82 15.75 -7.72
C PRO A 11 18.41 15.67 -7.13
N THR A 12 17.42 15.48 -8.00
CA THR A 12 16.00 15.37 -7.61
C THR A 12 15.83 14.20 -6.64
N GLU A 13 15.78 14.49 -5.34
CA GLU A 13 15.62 13.50 -4.29
C GLU A 13 14.28 12.76 -4.49
N VAL A 14 14.33 11.43 -4.56
CA VAL A 14 13.12 10.62 -4.75
C VAL A 14 12.24 10.78 -3.51
N PRO A 15 10.96 11.17 -3.65
CA PRO A 15 10.06 11.27 -2.50
C PRO A 15 9.98 9.95 -1.72
N VAL A 16 9.95 10.05 -0.40
CA VAL A 16 9.98 8.89 0.52
C VAL A 16 8.90 7.86 0.20
N HIS A 17 7.67 8.28 -0.11
CA HIS A 17 6.58 7.35 -0.43
C HIS A 17 6.87 6.54 -1.69
N ARG A 18 7.44 7.16 -2.73
CA ARG A 18 7.84 6.46 -3.96
C ARG A 18 9.01 5.52 -3.72
N ALA A 19 9.97 5.92 -2.88
CA ALA A 19 11.07 5.04 -2.47
C ALA A 19 10.56 3.79 -1.70
N LEU A 20 9.44 3.92 -0.99
CA LEU A 20 8.74 2.82 -0.31
C LEU A 20 7.80 2.01 -1.24
N GLY A 21 7.67 2.40 -2.51
CA GLY A 21 6.83 1.71 -3.49
C GLY A 21 5.36 2.09 -3.48
N LEU A 22 4.98 3.16 -2.77
CA LEU A 22 3.64 3.75 -2.83
C LEU A 22 3.49 4.61 -4.10
N THR A 23 2.30 4.61 -4.69
CA THR A 23 1.93 5.58 -5.73
C THR A 23 1.59 6.93 -5.11
N ASP A 24 1.50 7.98 -5.94
CA ASP A 24 1.06 9.30 -5.45
C ASP A 24 -0.42 9.26 -5.00
N ASP A 25 -1.27 8.51 -5.69
CA ASP A 25 -2.68 8.31 -5.30
C ASP A 25 -2.81 7.59 -3.95
N GLU A 26 -1.92 6.61 -3.68
CA GLU A 26 -1.87 5.93 -2.38
C GLU A 26 -1.43 6.91 -1.28
N LEU A 27 -0.46 7.81 -1.54
CA LEU A 27 -0.08 8.87 -0.61
C LEU A 27 -1.25 9.83 -0.32
N ASP A 28 -1.96 10.29 -1.34
CA ASP A 28 -3.10 11.19 -1.16
C ASP A 28 -4.25 10.52 -0.41
N SER A 29 -4.46 9.21 -0.64
CA SER A 29 -5.41 8.41 0.13
C SER A 29 -5.01 8.30 1.60
N ILE A 30 -3.71 8.09 1.89
CA ILE A 30 -3.18 8.06 3.26
C ILE A 30 -3.40 9.40 3.95
N ARG A 31 -3.09 10.52 3.28
CA ARG A 31 -3.35 11.88 3.80
C ARG A 31 -4.83 12.10 4.10
N ALA A 32 -5.71 11.66 3.22
CA ALA A 32 -7.16 11.77 3.42
C ALA A 32 -7.64 10.95 4.62
N ILE A 33 -7.11 9.73 4.81
CA ILE A 33 -7.44 8.86 5.95
C ILE A 33 -6.94 9.46 7.28
N LEU A 34 -5.73 10.03 7.29
CA LEU A 34 -5.13 10.58 8.50
C LEU A 34 -5.58 12.02 8.83
N GLY A 35 -6.05 12.77 7.83
CA GLY A 35 -6.38 14.19 7.96
C GLY A 35 -5.17 15.10 8.20
N ARG A 36 -3.95 14.61 7.97
CA ARG A 36 -2.67 15.32 8.14
C ARG A 36 -1.57 14.65 7.32
N GLU A 37 -0.37 15.25 7.32
CA GLU A 37 0.80 14.63 6.71
C GLU A 37 1.25 13.40 7.52
N PRO A 38 1.45 12.24 6.87
CA PRO A 38 2.01 11.06 7.52
C PRO A 38 3.50 11.26 7.82
N ASN A 39 3.97 10.70 8.93
CA ASN A 39 5.39 10.61 9.20
C ASN A 39 6.02 9.39 8.48
N HIS A 40 7.36 9.28 8.52
CA HIS A 40 8.09 8.20 7.85
C HIS A 40 7.65 6.79 8.31
N LEU A 41 7.44 6.59 9.61
CA LEU A 41 7.00 5.30 10.15
C LEU A 41 5.60 4.93 9.63
N GLU A 42 4.68 5.87 9.61
CA GLU A 42 3.33 5.68 9.09
C GLU A 42 3.36 5.32 7.60
N LEU A 43 4.14 6.05 6.79
CA LEU A 43 4.34 5.73 5.37
C LEU A 43 4.91 4.32 5.18
N ALA A 44 5.91 3.92 5.97
CA ALA A 44 6.48 2.58 5.89
C ALA A 44 5.45 1.49 6.25
N MET A 45 4.62 1.73 7.27
CA MET A 45 3.53 0.82 7.64
C MET A 45 2.49 0.68 6.52
N TYR A 46 2.04 1.79 5.95
CA TYR A 46 1.10 1.77 4.83
C TYR A 46 1.69 1.07 3.60
N ALA A 47 2.95 1.33 3.26
CA ALA A 47 3.63 0.70 2.12
C ALA A 47 3.61 -0.83 2.20
N VAL A 48 3.92 -1.40 3.37
CA VAL A 48 3.88 -2.85 3.57
C VAL A 48 2.44 -3.36 3.53
N MET A 49 1.54 -2.76 4.30
CA MET A 49 0.16 -3.24 4.43
C MET A 49 -0.65 -3.14 3.13
N TRP A 50 -0.35 -2.16 2.28
CA TRP A 50 -1.02 -1.95 0.98
C TRP A 50 -0.26 -2.57 -0.19
N SER A 51 0.86 -3.26 0.07
CA SER A 51 1.53 -4.09 -0.93
C SER A 51 0.60 -5.19 -1.44
N GLU A 52 0.84 -5.71 -2.65
CA GLU A 52 0.04 -6.82 -3.19
C GLU A 52 0.10 -8.06 -2.29
N HIS A 53 1.26 -8.33 -1.69
CA HIS A 53 1.47 -9.49 -0.83
C HIS A 53 0.53 -9.51 0.38
N CYS A 54 0.34 -8.36 1.03
CA CYS A 54 -0.51 -8.27 2.22
C CYS A 54 -1.97 -7.99 1.89
N SER A 55 -2.24 -7.15 0.88
CA SER A 55 -3.59 -6.68 0.59
C SER A 55 -4.37 -7.56 -0.38
N TYR A 56 -3.68 -8.41 -1.17
CA TYR A 56 -4.26 -9.16 -2.28
C TYR A 56 -5.01 -8.24 -3.27
N LYS A 57 -4.59 -6.97 -3.43
CA LYS A 57 -5.38 -5.93 -4.11
C LYS A 57 -5.81 -6.32 -5.53
N SER A 58 -4.95 -6.98 -6.30
CA SER A 58 -5.30 -7.51 -7.63
C SER A 58 -6.08 -8.82 -7.56
N SER A 59 -5.63 -9.76 -6.72
CA SER A 59 -6.12 -11.15 -6.72
C SER A 59 -7.47 -11.32 -6.01
N ARG A 60 -7.78 -10.48 -5.01
CA ARG A 60 -8.99 -10.55 -4.19
C ARG A 60 -10.29 -10.53 -5.02
N LEU A 61 -10.32 -9.77 -6.11
CA LEU A 61 -11.50 -9.71 -7.00
C LEU A 61 -11.80 -11.06 -7.65
N HIS A 62 -10.77 -11.80 -8.03
CA HIS A 62 -10.90 -13.10 -8.68
C HIS A 62 -11.22 -14.20 -7.66
N LEU A 63 -10.54 -14.18 -6.50
CA LEU A 63 -10.73 -15.17 -5.43
C LEU A 63 -12.15 -15.17 -4.86
N ARG A 64 -12.83 -14.01 -4.83
CA ARG A 64 -14.22 -13.88 -4.39
C ARG A 64 -15.24 -14.68 -5.22
N ARG A 65 -14.86 -15.18 -6.40
CA ARG A 65 -15.75 -15.95 -7.29
C ARG A 65 -15.76 -17.44 -6.97
N LEU A 66 -14.81 -17.91 -6.15
CA LEU A 66 -14.73 -19.31 -5.78
C LEU A 66 -15.84 -19.68 -4.78
N PRO A 67 -16.39 -20.91 -4.81
CA PRO A 67 -17.29 -21.39 -3.77
C PRO A 67 -16.57 -21.43 -2.41
N THR A 68 -17.19 -20.87 -1.36
CA THR A 68 -16.60 -20.73 -0.03
C THR A 68 -17.42 -21.36 1.10
N SER A 69 -18.55 -22.00 0.77
CA SER A 69 -19.45 -22.65 1.74
C SER A 69 -19.91 -24.01 1.22
N GLY A 70 -20.30 -24.89 2.14
CA GLY A 70 -20.74 -26.26 1.87
C GLY A 70 -20.98 -27.01 3.18
N GLU A 71 -21.65 -28.17 3.12
CA GLU A 71 -22.05 -28.95 4.30
C GLU A 71 -20.87 -29.32 5.22
N GLY A 72 -19.72 -29.67 4.64
CA GLY A 72 -18.51 -29.98 5.41
C GLY A 72 -17.63 -28.79 5.77
N VAL A 73 -18.01 -27.54 5.47
CA VAL A 73 -17.18 -26.35 5.74
C VAL A 73 -17.53 -25.77 7.11
N LEU A 74 -16.64 -25.95 8.08
CA LEU A 74 -16.77 -25.37 9.42
C LEU A 74 -16.23 -23.94 9.48
N VAL A 75 -15.12 -23.65 8.81
CA VAL A 75 -14.50 -22.31 8.71
C VAL A 75 -14.07 -22.04 7.27
N GLY A 76 -14.65 -21.01 6.65
CA GLY A 76 -14.32 -20.55 5.30
C GLY A 76 -13.22 -19.46 5.27
N PRO A 77 -12.95 -18.86 4.10
CA PRO A 77 -11.96 -17.79 3.96
C PRO A 77 -12.30 -16.56 4.83
N GLY A 78 -11.29 -16.01 5.49
CA GLY A 78 -11.42 -14.85 6.40
C GLY A 78 -10.64 -15.04 7.70
N GLU A 79 -10.45 -16.30 8.10
CA GLU A 79 -9.63 -16.69 9.23
C GLU A 79 -8.21 -17.09 8.81
N ASN A 80 -7.33 -17.33 9.79
CA ASN A 80 -5.95 -17.76 9.55
C ASN A 80 -5.84 -19.16 8.90
N ALA A 81 -6.87 -19.99 9.02
CA ALA A 81 -6.95 -21.32 8.41
C ALA A 81 -8.42 -21.73 8.19
N GLY A 82 -8.66 -22.58 7.19
CA GLY A 82 -9.96 -23.21 6.97
C GLY A 82 -10.10 -24.54 7.74
N VAL A 83 -11.33 -24.92 8.05
CA VAL A 83 -11.65 -26.13 8.83
C VAL A 83 -12.81 -26.88 8.18
N MET A 84 -12.70 -28.21 8.10
CA MET A 84 -13.73 -29.12 7.59
C MET A 84 -14.12 -30.15 8.66
N ASP A 85 -15.34 -30.68 8.58
CA ASP A 85 -15.82 -31.82 9.37
C ASP A 85 -15.32 -33.17 8.80
#